data_AF-A0A416TW68-F1
#
_entry.id   AF-A0A416TW68-F1
#
_cell.length_a   1.000
_cell.length_b   1.000
_cell.length_c   1.000
_cell.angle_alpha   90.00
_cell.angle_beta   90.00
_cell.angle_gamma   90.00
#
_symmetry.space_group_name_H-M   'P 1'
#
loop_
_entity.id
_entity.type
_entity.pdbx_description
1 polymer ?
#
loop_
_entity_poly.entity_id
_entity_poly.type
_entity_poly.pdbx_seq_one_letter_code
_entity_poly.pdbx_strand_id
1 'polypeptide(L)'
;MKITSGRNPLAVGVDYREEYPKVCYQSIQMKEAQPLPLDFTGQTGRCACFRKVLSALKRFAVKEEMQVSLVLPDMEKETIEQYMQEACEAGFLREQLQILSETQSLVSFVMEQTPDIWQHRVWLLEFDTDEIKATWLEVNRRAMPMLVKAGEPEYWHVGTLLEGSRDEKLAQLAKERFGGGPVSAVFLAGTDFNARDYKKSREEICFHRRVFLAEQIHARGACVAGDQSGKKKYLFLNEQTLLHNVGIRSIKNGKEVIYTLISAGCSWYDAGCHTEMLLRGEDHILEFYFQSMMGGDPVRKRFQLTDLPARPDGASRVLVEAHFTDRYRCEVKVTDLGFGELYPASDLYWKESFLMEEQEDGHGTGNDL
;
A
#
# COMPACT_ATOMS: atom_id res chain seq x y z
N MET A 1 -0.94 -14.14 -14.47
CA MET A 1 -0.11 -15.36 -14.50
C MET A 1 0.14 -15.78 -13.06
N LYS A 2 -0.33 -16.95 -12.62
CA LYS A 2 -0.14 -17.41 -11.23
C LYS A 2 1.35 -17.70 -11.00
N ILE A 3 1.99 -16.90 -10.14
CA ILE A 3 3.34 -17.16 -9.65
C ILE A 3 3.29 -18.55 -8.98
N THR A 4 4.17 -19.43 -9.45
CA THR A 4 4.33 -20.80 -9.01
C THR A 4 4.53 -20.87 -7.51
N SER A 5 3.57 -21.52 -6.83
CA SER A 5 3.67 -21.96 -5.44
C SER A 5 4.83 -22.95 -5.29
N GLY A 6 5.95 -22.53 -4.69
CA GLY A 6 7.02 -23.48 -4.34
C GLY A 6 8.44 -22.93 -4.14
N ARG A 7 8.71 -21.64 -4.37
CA ARG A 7 10.02 -21.05 -4.06
C ARG A 7 9.90 -20.14 -2.84
N ASN A 8 10.80 -20.28 -1.87
CA ASN A 8 10.86 -19.46 -0.66
C ASN A 8 11.39 -18.07 -1.04
N PRO A 9 10.55 -17.04 -1.16
CA PRO A 9 11.02 -15.76 -1.68
C PRO A 9 11.88 -15.04 -0.64
N LEU A 10 12.92 -14.35 -1.10
CA LEU A 10 13.66 -13.38 -0.32
C LEU A 10 12.89 -12.06 -0.34
N ALA A 11 12.32 -11.66 0.79
CA ALA A 11 11.70 -10.36 0.93
C ALA A 11 12.80 -9.29 1.10
N VAL A 12 12.67 -8.20 0.36
CA VAL A 12 13.64 -7.10 0.31
C VAL A 12 12.88 -5.80 0.46
N GLY A 13 13.26 -5.01 1.44
CA GLY A 13 12.74 -3.68 1.66
C GLY A 13 13.80 -2.65 1.35
N VAL A 14 13.48 -1.69 0.49
CA VAL A 14 14.38 -0.62 0.10
C VAL A 14 13.73 0.72 0.39
N ASP A 15 14.27 1.46 1.35
CA ASP A 15 13.82 2.81 1.69
C ASP A 15 14.61 3.84 0.87
N TYR A 16 13.94 4.49 -0.09
CA TYR A 16 14.50 5.46 -1.05
C TYR A 16 14.08 6.90 -0.74
N ARG A 17 13.63 7.20 0.49
CA ARG A 17 13.24 8.56 0.89
C ARG A 17 14.41 9.56 0.93
N GLU A 18 15.65 9.05 1.07
CA GLU A 18 16.88 9.84 1.07
C GLU A 18 17.71 9.62 -0.21
N GLU A 19 18.77 10.42 -0.42
CA GLU A 19 19.66 10.32 -1.59
C GLU A 19 20.21 8.90 -1.80
N TYR A 20 20.60 8.24 -0.70
CA TYR A 20 21.08 6.86 -0.72
C TYR A 20 20.10 5.94 0.01
N PRO A 21 19.74 4.80 -0.60
CA PRO A 21 18.71 3.95 -0.03
C PRO A 21 19.21 3.17 1.17
N LYS A 22 18.33 2.97 2.15
CA LYS A 22 18.55 2.01 3.25
C LYS A 22 17.91 0.68 2.86
N VAL A 23 18.66 -0.42 2.97
CA VAL A 23 18.21 -1.73 2.48
C VAL A 23 18.12 -2.72 3.63
N CYS A 24 17.02 -3.47 3.68
CA CYS A 24 16.84 -4.62 4.55
C CYS A 24 16.42 -5.84 3.72
N TYR A 25 16.67 -7.03 4.25
CA TYR A 25 16.21 -8.29 3.66
C TYR A 25 15.77 -9.26 4.74
N GLN A 26 14.87 -10.16 4.36
CA GLN A 26 14.37 -11.23 5.22
C GLN A 26 14.14 -12.50 4.40
N SER A 27 14.81 -13.58 4.79
CA SER A 27 14.49 -14.92 4.30
C SER A 27 13.49 -15.60 5.24
N ILE A 28 12.85 -16.67 4.77
CA ILE A 28 11.88 -17.44 5.57
C ILE A 28 12.48 -18.06 6.86
N GLN A 29 13.81 -18.21 6.92
CA GLN A 29 14.51 -18.75 8.08
C GLN A 29 14.82 -17.66 9.13
N MET A 30 14.71 -16.39 8.75
CA MET A 30 15.02 -15.25 9.60
C MET A 30 13.77 -14.84 10.38
N LYS A 31 13.94 -14.70 11.70
CA LYS A 31 12.87 -14.24 12.60
C LYS A 31 12.47 -12.78 12.33
N GLU A 32 13.41 -11.96 11.89
CA GLU A 32 13.23 -10.54 11.61
C GLU A 32 14.12 -10.10 10.45
N ALA A 33 13.71 -9.04 9.76
CA ALA A 33 14.51 -8.41 8.71
C ALA A 33 15.84 -7.86 9.26
N GLN A 34 16.90 -8.04 8.49
CA GLN A 34 18.23 -7.55 8.82
C GLN A 34 18.68 -6.45 7.84
N PRO A 35 19.38 -5.42 8.32
CA PRO A 35 20.04 -4.45 7.45
C PRO A 35 21.02 -5.11 6.48
N LEU A 36 21.01 -4.67 5.23
CA LEU A 36 22.05 -4.94 4.25
C LEU A 36 22.92 -3.69 4.13
N PRO A 37 24.05 -3.60 4.86
CA PRO A 37 24.91 -2.43 4.78
C PRO A 37 25.53 -2.33 3.38
N LEU A 38 25.23 -1.23 2.70
CA LEU A 38 25.77 -0.91 1.38
C LEU A 38 26.37 0.49 1.42
N ASP A 39 27.61 0.59 0.94
CA ASP A 39 28.28 1.87 0.74
C ASP A 39 27.90 2.41 -0.64
N PHE A 40 27.13 3.49 -0.72
CA PHE A 40 26.78 4.10 -2.01
C PHE A 40 27.72 5.24 -2.41
N THR A 41 28.83 5.44 -1.68
CA THR A 41 29.81 6.48 -2.00
C THR A 41 30.27 6.36 -3.46
N GLY A 42 30.17 7.46 -4.21
CA GLY A 42 30.53 7.51 -5.63
C GLY A 42 29.52 6.89 -6.61
N GLN A 43 28.36 6.41 -6.15
CA GLN A 43 27.26 6.08 -7.06
C GLN A 43 26.53 7.35 -7.48
N THR A 44 26.39 7.56 -8.80
CA THR A 44 25.64 8.70 -9.35
C THR A 44 24.32 8.22 -9.93
N GLY A 45 23.22 8.67 -9.34
CA GLY A 45 21.87 8.36 -9.79
C GLY A 45 21.35 7.01 -9.30
N ARG A 46 20.02 6.91 -9.28
CA ARG A 46 19.29 5.77 -8.70
C ARG A 46 19.54 4.45 -9.40
N CYS A 47 19.66 4.43 -10.74
CA CYS A 47 19.97 3.22 -11.49
C CYS A 47 21.28 2.55 -11.03
N ALA A 48 22.31 3.34 -10.70
CA ALA A 48 23.57 2.83 -10.15
C ALA A 48 23.38 2.23 -8.74
N CYS A 49 22.62 2.91 -7.88
CA CYS A 49 22.23 2.39 -6.57
C CYS A 49 21.45 1.07 -6.69
N PHE A 50 20.43 0.99 -7.55
CA PHE A 50 19.66 -0.23 -7.79
C PHE A 50 20.53 -1.40 -8.26
N ARG A 51 21.47 -1.17 -9.20
CA ARG A 51 22.41 -2.22 -9.63
C ARG A 51 23.26 -2.72 -8.48
N LYS A 52 23.71 -1.83 -7.60
CA LYS A 52 24.48 -2.19 -6.40
C LYS A 52 23.64 -3.02 -5.42
N VAL A 53 22.39 -2.63 -5.17
CA VAL A 53 21.43 -3.39 -4.36
C VAL A 53 21.22 -4.79 -4.94
N LEU A 54 20.87 -4.89 -6.23
CA LEU A 54 20.64 -6.17 -6.90
C LEU A 54 21.88 -7.08 -6.87
N SER A 55 23.06 -6.52 -7.12
CA SER A 55 24.33 -7.25 -7.07
C SER A 55 24.59 -7.85 -5.68
N ALA A 56 24.33 -7.08 -4.62
CA ALA A 56 24.49 -7.56 -3.25
C ALA A 56 23.47 -8.66 -2.89
N LEU A 57 22.21 -8.51 -3.32
CA LEU A 57 21.13 -9.45 -3.04
C LEU A 57 21.30 -10.82 -3.71
N LYS A 58 22.00 -10.87 -4.85
CA LYS A 58 22.33 -12.14 -5.55
C LYS A 58 23.13 -13.13 -4.71
N ARG A 59 23.71 -12.69 -3.60
CA ARG A 59 24.40 -13.56 -2.62
C ARG A 59 23.42 -14.40 -1.79
N PHE A 60 22.15 -14.00 -1.72
CA PHE A 60 21.13 -14.59 -0.84
C PHE A 60 20.05 -15.34 -1.61
N ALA A 61 19.68 -14.87 -2.81
CA ALA A 61 18.69 -15.52 -3.66
C ALA A 61 18.97 -15.26 -5.14
N VAL A 62 18.44 -16.12 -6.00
CA VAL A 62 18.37 -15.81 -7.44
C VAL A 62 17.32 -14.73 -7.68
N LYS A 63 17.44 -14.00 -8.79
CA LYS A 63 16.62 -12.82 -9.07
C LYS A 63 15.12 -13.13 -9.02
N GLU A 64 14.71 -14.24 -9.61
CA GLU A 64 13.31 -14.69 -9.71
C GLU A 64 12.68 -15.08 -8.36
N GLU A 65 13.49 -15.18 -7.31
CA GLU A 65 13.05 -15.51 -5.95
C GLU A 65 13.01 -14.26 -5.05
N MET A 66 13.28 -13.08 -5.57
CA MET A 66 13.21 -11.84 -4.79
C MET A 66 11.80 -11.27 -4.83
N GLN A 67 11.33 -10.71 -3.71
CA GLN A 67 10.19 -9.80 -3.66
C GLN A 67 10.68 -8.48 -3.09
N VAL A 68 10.60 -7.41 -3.89
CA VAL A 68 11.26 -6.15 -3.61
C VAL A 68 10.20 -5.07 -3.42
N SER A 69 10.10 -4.54 -2.22
CA SER A 69 9.23 -3.43 -1.88
C SER A 69 10.04 -2.14 -1.74
N LEU A 70 9.70 -1.13 -2.53
CA LEU A 70 10.36 0.17 -2.55
C LEU A 70 9.49 1.18 -1.78
N VAL A 71 10.06 1.83 -0.76
CA VAL A 71 9.46 2.98 -0.08
C VAL A 71 9.93 4.24 -0.78
N LEU A 72 9.00 5.01 -1.33
CA LEU A 72 9.29 6.22 -2.10
C LEU A 72 9.06 7.49 -1.26
N PRO A 73 9.71 8.63 -1.61
CA PRO A 73 9.52 9.91 -0.93
C PRO A 73 8.10 10.46 -1.09
N ASP A 74 7.49 10.23 -2.24
CA ASP A 74 6.13 10.59 -2.57
C ASP A 74 5.51 9.49 -3.45
N MET A 75 4.21 9.63 -3.67
CA MET A 75 3.41 8.65 -4.39
C MET A 75 2.78 9.26 -5.65
N GLU A 76 3.42 10.30 -6.20
CA GLU A 76 3.03 10.86 -7.48
C GLU A 76 3.28 9.84 -8.60
N LYS A 77 2.39 9.82 -9.59
CA LYS A 77 2.45 8.86 -10.69
C LYS A 77 3.79 8.90 -11.43
N GLU A 78 4.29 10.10 -11.71
CA GLU A 78 5.56 10.31 -12.40
C GLU A 78 6.74 9.75 -11.59
N THR A 79 6.77 10.01 -10.28
CA THR A 79 7.77 9.44 -9.36
C THR A 79 7.72 7.91 -9.38
N ILE A 80 6.53 7.33 -9.23
CA ILE A 80 6.35 5.87 -9.24
C ILE A 80 6.87 5.27 -10.56
N GLU A 81 6.44 5.80 -11.70
CA GLU A 81 6.84 5.33 -13.02
C GLU A 81 8.36 5.42 -13.21
N GLN A 82 8.97 6.52 -12.79
CA GLN A 82 10.41 6.75 -12.91
C GLN A 82 11.22 5.75 -12.07
N TYR A 83 10.88 5.58 -10.78
CA TYR A 83 11.58 4.63 -9.91
C TYR A 83 11.44 3.18 -10.40
N MET A 84 10.24 2.82 -10.88
CA MET A 84 9.98 1.49 -11.43
C MET A 84 10.76 1.25 -12.72
N GLN A 85 10.80 2.22 -13.62
CA GLN A 85 11.58 2.15 -14.85
C GLN A 85 13.07 1.97 -14.55
N GLU A 86 13.64 2.82 -13.70
CA GLU A 86 15.07 2.79 -13.38
C GLU A 86 15.47 1.50 -12.63
N ALA A 87 14.60 0.97 -11.77
CA ALA A 87 14.80 -0.34 -11.13
C ALA A 87 14.81 -1.47 -12.19
N CYS A 88 13.91 -1.43 -13.16
CA CYS A 88 13.88 -2.41 -14.25
C CYS A 88 15.13 -2.30 -15.14
N GLU A 89 15.57 -1.08 -15.49
CA GLU A 89 16.81 -0.82 -16.23
C GLU A 89 18.07 -1.29 -15.48
N ALA A 90 18.05 -1.21 -14.14
CA ALA A 90 19.09 -1.78 -13.29
C ALA A 90 19.05 -3.31 -13.23
N GLY A 91 17.98 -3.92 -13.73
CA GLY A 91 17.83 -5.35 -13.89
C GLY A 91 16.93 -6.03 -12.87
N PHE A 92 16.07 -5.32 -12.13
CA PHE A 92 14.96 -5.96 -11.40
C PHE A 92 13.85 -6.40 -12.38
N LEU A 93 13.06 -7.41 -12.02
CA LEU A 93 11.85 -7.80 -12.77
C LEU A 93 10.67 -6.92 -12.35
N ARG A 94 9.79 -6.55 -13.28
CA ARG A 94 8.63 -5.70 -12.97
C ARG A 94 7.66 -6.39 -12.01
N GLU A 95 7.49 -7.70 -12.19
CA GLU A 95 6.60 -8.56 -11.42
C GLU A 95 7.06 -8.80 -9.97
N GLN A 96 8.32 -8.50 -9.66
CA GLN A 96 8.88 -8.67 -8.32
C GLN A 96 8.92 -7.36 -7.53
N LEU A 97 8.60 -6.24 -8.18
CA LEU A 97 8.64 -4.91 -7.60
C LEU A 97 7.26 -4.48 -7.13
N GLN A 98 7.20 -3.97 -5.91
CA GLN A 98 6.04 -3.33 -5.31
C GLN A 98 6.45 -1.97 -4.75
N ILE A 99 5.56 -0.99 -4.82
CA ILE A 99 5.77 0.33 -4.25
C ILE A 99 4.98 0.48 -2.96
N LEU A 100 5.54 1.18 -1.98
CA LEU A 100 4.92 1.51 -0.71
C LEU A 100 5.10 3.00 -0.42
N SER A 101 4.07 3.59 0.19
CA SER A 101 4.26 4.86 0.87
C SER A 101 5.04 4.68 2.18
N GLU A 102 5.61 5.76 2.67
CA GLU A 102 6.22 5.82 4.00
C GLU A 102 5.29 5.24 5.08
N THR A 103 4.05 5.73 5.15
CA THR A 103 3.06 5.30 6.13
C THR A 103 2.70 3.82 5.99
N GLN A 104 2.60 3.29 4.76
CA GLN A 104 2.33 1.86 4.53
C GLN A 104 3.46 0.98 5.05
N SER A 105 4.72 1.39 4.88
CA SER A 105 5.86 0.65 5.42
C SER A 105 5.86 0.65 6.95
N LEU A 106 5.57 1.80 7.58
CA LEU A 106 5.42 1.89 9.05
C LEU A 106 4.30 0.99 9.56
N VAL A 107 3.12 1.04 8.95
CA VAL A 107 1.99 0.18 9.32
C VAL A 107 2.37 -1.29 9.21
N SER A 108 3.03 -1.68 8.12
CA SER A 108 3.46 -3.07 7.93
C SER A 108 4.46 -3.51 9.01
N PHE A 109 5.41 -2.64 9.37
CA PHE A 109 6.33 -2.91 10.48
C PHE A 109 5.61 -3.10 11.81
N VAL A 110 4.69 -2.20 12.16
CA VAL A 110 4.02 -2.27 13.47
C VAL A 110 3.05 -3.44 13.55
N MET A 111 2.34 -3.75 12.47
CA MET A 111 1.38 -4.86 12.45
C MET A 111 2.04 -6.23 12.53
N GLU A 112 3.32 -6.35 12.23
CA GLU A 112 4.13 -7.56 12.45
C GLU A 112 4.55 -7.73 13.92
N GLN A 113 4.49 -6.66 14.71
CA GLN A 113 4.81 -6.73 16.13
C GLN A 113 3.70 -7.46 16.89
N THR A 114 4.05 -7.93 18.10
CA THR A 114 3.10 -8.65 18.94
C THR A 114 1.90 -7.75 19.32
N PRO A 115 0.66 -8.31 19.46
CA PRO A 115 -0.56 -7.53 19.66
C PRO A 115 -0.60 -6.56 20.84
N ASP A 116 0.26 -6.80 21.82
CA ASP A 116 0.46 -5.92 22.96
C ASP A 116 1.07 -4.56 22.55
N ILE A 117 1.87 -4.49 21.48
CA ILE A 117 2.56 -3.26 21.02
C ILE A 117 1.56 -2.23 20.52
N TRP A 118 0.53 -2.69 19.80
CA TRP A 118 -0.50 -1.86 19.17
C TRP A 118 -1.86 -1.97 19.89
N GLN A 119 -1.87 -2.12 21.21
CA GLN A 119 -3.10 -2.10 22.01
C GLN A 119 -3.80 -0.74 21.98
N HIS A 120 -3.00 0.32 21.93
CA HIS A 120 -3.45 1.69 21.86
C HIS A 120 -2.68 2.39 20.74
N ARG A 121 -2.63 3.73 20.77
CA ARG A 121 -1.86 4.48 19.80
C ARG A 121 -0.38 4.12 19.90
N VAL A 122 0.25 3.98 18.75
CA VAL A 122 1.69 3.81 18.61
C VAL A 122 2.23 5.04 17.90
N TRP A 123 3.38 5.53 18.36
CA TRP A 123 4.06 6.66 17.72
C TRP A 123 5.39 6.20 17.13
N LEU A 124 5.75 6.73 15.97
CA LEU A 124 7.10 6.78 15.45
C LEU A 124 7.59 8.23 15.56
N LEU A 125 8.74 8.44 16.18
CA LEU A 125 9.46 9.70 16.24
C LEU A 125 10.79 9.55 15.48
N GLU A 126 10.87 10.10 14.28
CA GLU A 126 12.11 10.15 13.48
C GLU A 126 12.83 11.47 13.78
N PHE A 127 14.02 11.38 14.39
CA PHE A 127 14.80 12.53 14.81
C PHE A 127 15.66 13.02 13.64
N ASP A 128 15.55 14.31 13.34
CA ASP A 128 16.49 15.06 12.51
C ASP A 128 17.18 16.14 13.37
N THR A 129 18.01 16.96 12.73
CA THR A 129 18.94 17.93 13.31
C THR A 129 18.23 18.96 14.17
N ASP A 130 17.11 19.52 13.70
CA ASP A 130 16.34 20.58 14.36
C ASP A 130 14.84 20.24 14.56
N GLU A 131 14.36 19.20 13.88
CA GLU A 131 12.98 18.73 14.02
C GLU A 131 12.87 17.23 14.31
N ILE A 132 11.66 16.80 14.65
CA ILE A 132 11.28 15.41 14.80
C ILE A 132 10.01 15.18 13.99
N LYS A 133 10.07 14.27 13.03
CA LYS A 133 8.88 13.83 12.31
C LYS A 133 8.15 12.80 13.16
N ALA A 134 6.93 13.12 13.57
CA ALA A 134 6.11 12.34 14.48
C ALA A 134 4.88 11.81 13.75
N THR A 135 4.80 10.49 13.60
CA THR A 135 3.66 9.82 12.96
C THR A 135 3.02 8.87 13.95
N TRP A 136 1.69 8.91 14.06
CA TRP A 136 0.96 7.99 14.92
C TRP A 136 0.08 7.02 14.12
N LEU A 137 -0.17 5.86 14.73
CA LEU A 137 -1.04 4.84 14.19
C LEU A 137 -1.90 4.20 15.28
N GLU A 138 -3.10 3.79 14.91
CA GLU A 138 -4.10 3.22 15.80
C GLU A 138 -4.81 2.05 15.10
N VAL A 139 -5.05 0.97 15.85
CA VAL A 139 -5.63 -0.26 15.31
C VAL A 139 -7.01 -0.48 15.94
N ASN A 140 -8.06 -0.38 15.12
CA ASN A 140 -9.39 -0.84 15.50
C ASN A 140 -9.48 -2.36 15.35
N ARG A 141 -9.24 -3.03 16.47
CA ARG A 141 -9.24 -4.50 16.59
C ARG A 141 -10.63 -5.12 16.60
N ARG A 142 -11.69 -4.30 16.73
CA ARG A 142 -13.09 -4.77 16.74
C ARG A 142 -13.64 -4.93 15.33
N ALA A 143 -13.07 -4.22 14.36
CA ALA A 143 -13.38 -4.39 12.95
C ALA A 143 -12.89 -5.75 12.43
N MET A 144 -13.58 -6.29 11.43
CA MET A 144 -13.22 -7.54 10.73
C MET A 144 -13.21 -7.29 9.21
N PRO A 145 -12.04 -7.21 8.56
CA PRO A 145 -10.68 -7.30 9.13
C PRO A 145 -10.36 -6.12 10.07
N MET A 146 -9.31 -6.25 10.88
CA MET A 146 -8.87 -5.14 11.75
C MET A 146 -8.56 -3.91 10.90
N LEU A 147 -8.98 -2.74 11.34
CA LEU A 147 -8.75 -1.50 10.59
C LEU A 147 -7.57 -0.75 11.21
N VAL A 148 -6.58 -0.39 10.40
CA VAL A 148 -5.45 0.46 10.81
C VAL A 148 -5.68 1.85 10.27
N LYS A 149 -5.54 2.84 11.14
CA LYS A 149 -5.51 4.27 10.81
C LYS A 149 -4.14 4.82 11.16
N ALA A 150 -3.63 5.71 10.33
CA ALA A 150 -2.45 6.51 10.63
C ALA A 150 -2.80 7.98 10.50
N GLY A 151 -2.20 8.82 11.33
CA GLY A 151 -2.29 10.27 11.19
C GLY A 151 -1.33 10.79 10.13
N GLU A 152 -1.62 11.98 9.62
CA GLU A 152 -0.65 12.75 8.84
C GLU A 152 0.60 13.04 9.71
N PRO A 153 1.81 12.98 9.13
CA PRO A 153 3.03 13.28 9.87
C PRO A 153 3.02 14.70 10.44
N GLU A 154 3.29 14.81 11.74
CA GLU A 154 3.53 16.09 12.41
C GLU A 154 5.03 16.39 12.42
N TYR A 155 5.41 17.65 12.20
CA TYR A 155 6.80 18.09 12.30
C TYR A 155 6.98 18.90 13.57
N TRP A 156 7.69 18.32 14.53
CA TRP A 156 7.94 18.90 15.84
C TRP A 156 9.26 19.68 15.81
N HIS A 157 9.16 21.00 15.67
CA HIS A 157 10.33 21.89 15.67
C HIS A 157 10.89 22.07 17.08
N VAL A 158 11.86 21.24 17.44
CA VAL A 158 12.47 21.18 18.78
C VAL A 158 13.80 21.93 18.85
N GLY A 159 14.32 22.42 17.73
CA GLY A 159 15.62 23.07 17.63
C GLY A 159 16.77 22.07 17.74
N THR A 160 17.99 22.56 17.55
CA THR A 160 19.19 21.72 17.59
C THR A 160 19.61 21.36 19.01
N LEU A 161 20.41 20.30 19.17
CA LEU A 161 21.03 19.97 20.47
C LEU A 161 21.92 21.10 21.00
N LEU A 162 22.55 21.88 20.10
CA LEU A 162 23.43 23.00 20.45
C LEU A 162 22.68 24.18 21.09
N GLU A 163 21.40 24.36 20.76
CA GLU A 163 20.54 25.38 21.38
C GLU A 163 20.20 25.07 22.84
N GLY A 164 20.43 23.83 23.30
CA GLY A 164 20.22 23.41 24.68
C GLY A 164 18.76 23.30 25.16
N SER A 165 17.79 23.78 24.37
CA SER A 165 16.35 23.72 24.70
C SER A 165 15.59 22.55 24.08
N ARG A 166 16.29 21.68 23.33
CA ARG A 166 15.68 20.57 22.59
C ARG A 166 14.98 19.57 23.50
N ASP A 167 15.59 19.22 24.64
CA ASP A 167 15.02 18.27 25.61
C ASP A 167 13.74 18.81 26.24
N GLU A 168 13.73 20.06 26.69
CA GLU A 168 12.54 20.70 27.25
C GLU A 168 11.39 20.77 26.25
N LYS A 169 11.67 21.20 25.02
CA LYS A 169 10.65 21.32 23.96
C LYS A 169 10.07 19.96 23.57
N LEU A 170 10.92 18.95 23.41
CA LEU A 170 10.48 17.59 23.10
C LEU A 170 9.63 17.02 24.24
N ALA A 171 10.06 17.16 25.50
CA ALA A 171 9.29 16.72 26.65
C ALA A 171 7.90 17.38 26.70
N GLN A 172 7.83 18.69 26.41
CA GLN A 172 6.56 19.41 26.36
C GLN A 172 5.65 18.88 25.24
N LEU A 173 6.15 18.75 24.02
CA LEU A 173 5.37 18.25 22.88
C LEU A 173 4.91 16.80 23.10
N ALA A 174 5.78 15.94 23.62
CA ALA A 174 5.43 14.57 23.97
C ALA A 174 4.30 14.53 25.01
N LYS A 175 4.37 15.37 26.05
CA LYS A 175 3.32 15.47 27.07
C LYS A 175 1.99 15.93 26.48
N GLU A 176 2.01 16.95 25.62
CA GLU A 176 0.81 17.47 24.95
C GLU A 176 0.16 16.41 24.04
N ARG A 177 0.95 15.74 23.19
CA ARG A 177 0.43 14.78 22.21
C ARG A 177 0.05 13.44 22.85
N PHE A 178 0.82 12.97 23.83
CA PHE A 178 0.52 11.70 24.51
C PHE A 178 -0.55 11.85 25.60
N GLY A 179 -0.91 13.10 25.97
CA GLY A 179 -2.06 13.38 26.82
C GLY A 179 -3.41 13.22 26.11
N GLY A 180 -3.43 13.21 24.77
CA GLY A 180 -4.65 13.10 23.95
C GLY A 180 -5.29 11.71 23.89
N GLY A 181 -4.70 10.70 24.54
CA GLY A 181 -5.21 9.34 24.58
C GLY A 181 -4.14 8.34 25.03
N PRO A 182 -4.52 7.09 25.33
CA PRO A 182 -3.55 6.08 25.72
C PRO A 182 -2.56 5.79 24.58
N VAL A 183 -1.28 5.66 24.93
CA VAL A 183 -0.19 5.29 24.02
C VAL A 183 0.42 3.99 24.54
N SER A 184 0.54 2.97 23.69
CA SER A 184 1.09 1.67 24.09
C SER A 184 2.59 1.53 23.79
N ALA A 185 3.05 2.13 22.70
CA ALA A 185 4.45 2.06 22.30
C ALA A 185 4.92 3.32 21.56
N VAL A 186 6.21 3.61 21.65
CA VAL A 186 6.90 4.66 20.90
C VAL A 186 8.16 4.06 20.26
N PHE A 187 8.26 4.18 18.95
CA PHE A 187 9.46 3.87 18.17
C PHE A 187 10.24 5.15 17.94
N LEU A 188 11.56 5.09 18.11
CA LEU A 188 12.48 6.21 17.92
C LEU A 188 13.48 5.83 16.84
N ALA A 189 13.75 6.71 15.89
CA ALA A 189 14.75 6.50 14.84
C ALA A 189 15.62 7.76 14.69
N GLY A 190 16.86 7.61 14.23
CA GLY A 190 17.76 8.75 14.01
C GLY A 190 18.35 9.32 15.30
N THR A 191 18.27 8.58 16.41
CA THR A 191 18.78 9.02 17.72
C THR A 191 19.20 7.83 18.57
N ASP A 192 20.20 8.03 19.43
CA ASP A 192 20.50 7.10 20.53
C ASP A 192 19.62 7.36 21.76
N PHE A 193 18.85 8.46 21.74
CA PHE A 193 17.99 8.95 22.79
C PHE A 193 18.66 8.92 24.18
N ASN A 194 19.93 9.30 24.24
CA ASN A 194 20.75 9.15 25.43
C ASN A 194 20.26 10.00 26.62
N ALA A 195 20.56 9.56 27.84
CA ALA A 195 20.09 10.21 29.07
C ALA A 195 20.78 11.54 29.40
N ARG A 196 21.91 11.85 28.76
CA ARG A 196 22.61 13.13 28.94
C ARG A 196 21.87 14.24 28.20
N ASP A 197 21.47 13.98 26.97
CA ASP A 197 20.87 14.97 26.09
C ASP A 197 19.34 15.02 26.21
N TYR A 198 18.68 13.93 26.63
CA TYR A 198 17.22 13.81 26.63
C TYR A 198 16.63 13.39 27.99
N LYS A 199 17.11 13.96 29.09
CA LYS A 199 16.69 13.54 30.43
C LYS A 199 15.18 13.71 30.65
N LYS A 200 14.62 14.89 30.38
CA LYS A 200 13.19 15.20 30.59
C LYS A 200 12.31 14.46 29.59
N SER A 201 12.74 14.41 28.34
CA SER A 201 12.02 13.70 27.28
C SER A 201 11.93 12.21 27.58
N ARG A 202 12.99 11.61 28.14
CA ARG A 202 12.95 10.20 28.58
C ARG A 202 11.96 9.96 29.70
N GLU A 203 11.93 10.82 30.70
CA GLU A 203 10.95 10.73 31.79
C GLU A 203 9.52 10.78 31.25
N GLU A 204 9.23 11.71 30.33
CA GLU A 204 7.90 11.84 29.74
C GLU A 204 7.57 10.70 28.77
N ILE A 205 8.41 10.43 27.76
CA ILE A 205 8.13 9.48 26.67
C ILE A 205 8.06 8.04 27.21
N CYS A 206 8.95 7.66 28.13
CA CYS A 206 8.99 6.30 28.68
C CYS A 206 7.97 6.05 29.80
N PHE A 207 7.24 7.07 30.26
CA PHE A 207 6.28 6.92 31.36
C PHE A 207 5.13 5.97 30.99
N HIS A 208 5.11 4.77 31.59
CA HIS A 208 4.12 3.70 31.34
C HIS A 208 3.98 3.26 29.87
N ARG A 209 5.02 3.47 29.06
CA ARG A 209 5.03 3.12 27.64
C ARG A 209 6.24 2.28 27.31
N ARG A 210 6.14 1.45 26.28
CA ARG A 210 7.30 0.74 25.75
C ARG A 210 7.97 1.58 24.68
N VAL A 211 9.28 1.74 24.79
CA VAL A 211 10.05 2.60 23.90
C VAL A 211 11.16 1.78 23.27
N PHE A 212 11.27 1.87 21.94
CA PHE A 212 12.21 1.07 21.15
C PHE A 212 13.02 1.98 20.23
N LEU A 213 14.32 1.73 20.13
CA LEU A 213 15.14 2.25 19.04
C LEU A 213 14.86 1.38 17.80
N ALA A 214 14.44 2.00 16.70
CA ALA A 214 13.98 1.33 15.49
C ALA A 214 14.67 1.93 14.25
N GLU A 215 15.95 1.65 14.13
CA GLU A 215 16.72 2.02 12.95
C GLU A 215 16.22 1.29 11.69
N GLN A 216 16.14 2.03 10.59
CA GLN A 216 15.68 1.54 9.28
C GLN A 216 14.26 0.93 9.32
N ILE A 217 13.38 1.48 10.17
CA ILE A 217 12.01 0.98 10.38
C ILE A 217 11.22 0.84 9.06
N HIS A 218 11.38 1.78 8.13
CA HIS A 218 10.69 1.77 6.84
C HIS A 218 11.20 0.66 5.91
N ALA A 219 12.52 0.46 5.82
CA ALA A 219 13.09 -0.66 5.06
C ALA A 219 12.69 -2.02 5.67
N ARG A 220 12.64 -2.14 7.01
CA ARG A 220 12.14 -3.34 7.69
C ARG A 220 10.65 -3.57 7.41
N GLY A 221 9.84 -2.52 7.50
CA GLY A 221 8.42 -2.55 7.20
C GLY A 221 8.12 -2.94 5.75
N ALA A 222 8.96 -2.50 4.81
CA ALA A 222 8.89 -2.90 3.41
C ALA A 222 9.19 -4.39 3.20
N CYS A 223 10.12 -4.99 3.95
CA CYS A 223 10.35 -6.44 3.91
C CYS A 223 9.07 -7.22 4.29
N VAL A 224 8.39 -6.79 5.35
CA VAL A 224 7.15 -7.42 5.82
C VAL A 224 6.01 -7.23 4.82
N ALA A 225 5.87 -6.02 4.29
CA ALA A 225 4.78 -5.68 3.38
C ALA A 225 4.78 -6.51 2.08
N GLY A 226 5.97 -6.89 1.61
CA GLY A 226 6.18 -7.72 0.42
C GLY A 226 5.89 -9.21 0.65
N ASP A 227 5.82 -9.69 1.90
CA ASP A 227 5.49 -11.08 2.17
C ASP A 227 4.02 -11.38 1.87
N GLN A 228 3.78 -12.05 0.72
CA GLN A 228 2.45 -12.47 0.28
C GLN A 228 2.04 -13.86 0.77
N SER A 229 2.81 -14.48 1.67
CA SER A 229 2.56 -15.86 2.12
C SER A 229 1.27 -16.05 2.92
N GLY A 230 0.61 -14.96 3.37
CA GLY A 230 -0.60 -15.00 4.20
C GLY A 230 -1.68 -14.00 3.82
N LYS A 231 -2.93 -14.29 4.20
CA LYS A 231 -4.02 -13.30 4.19
C LYS A 231 -3.73 -12.22 5.24
N LYS A 232 -3.65 -10.96 4.82
CA LYS A 232 -3.50 -9.83 5.76
C LYS A 232 -4.68 -9.83 6.74
N LYS A 233 -4.37 -9.84 8.04
CA LYS A 233 -5.35 -9.84 9.15
C LYS A 233 -5.95 -8.45 9.39
N TYR A 234 -5.46 -7.46 8.66
CA TYR A 234 -5.83 -6.07 8.80
C TYR A 234 -5.96 -5.41 7.43
N LEU A 235 -6.67 -4.30 7.42
CA LEU A 235 -6.82 -3.38 6.31
C LEU A 235 -6.27 -2.03 6.77
N PHE A 236 -5.32 -1.47 6.02
CA PHE A 236 -4.87 -0.11 6.23
C PHE A 236 -5.59 0.78 5.23
N LEU A 237 -6.37 1.74 5.72
CA LEU A 237 -7.04 2.70 4.86
C LEU A 237 -6.17 3.95 4.74
N ASN A 238 -5.71 4.22 3.52
CA ASN A 238 -5.07 5.47 3.14
C ASN A 238 -5.69 6.01 1.85
N GLU A 239 -5.18 7.14 1.37
CA GLU A 239 -5.67 7.76 0.13
C GLU A 239 -5.49 6.89 -1.12
N GLN A 240 -4.66 5.85 -1.05
CA GLN A 240 -4.46 4.91 -2.15
C GLN A 240 -5.38 3.70 -2.08
N THR A 241 -6.06 3.51 -0.96
CA THR A 241 -6.83 2.29 -0.72
C THR A 241 -8.15 2.36 -1.44
N LEU A 242 -8.38 1.39 -2.33
CA LEU A 242 -9.66 1.24 -2.98
C LEU A 242 -10.72 0.82 -1.94
N LEU A 243 -11.74 1.65 -1.74
CA LEU A 243 -12.81 1.38 -0.78
C LEU A 243 -13.96 0.54 -1.34
N HIS A 244 -14.01 0.34 -2.66
CA HIS A 244 -15.15 -0.27 -3.34
C HIS A 244 -14.77 -1.59 -4.01
N ASN A 245 -15.52 -2.65 -3.72
CA ASN A 245 -15.44 -3.88 -4.49
C ASN A 245 -16.13 -3.63 -5.84
N VAL A 246 -15.48 -4.02 -6.93
CA VAL A 246 -16.09 -3.99 -8.27
C VAL A 246 -16.65 -5.36 -8.55
N GLY A 247 -17.96 -5.47 -8.51
CA GLY A 247 -18.72 -6.65 -8.89
C GLY A 247 -19.35 -6.49 -10.26
N ILE A 248 -19.61 -7.62 -10.91
CA ILE A 248 -20.41 -7.70 -12.13
C ILE A 248 -21.52 -8.72 -11.92
N ARG A 249 -22.75 -8.38 -12.32
CA ARG A 249 -23.86 -9.33 -12.29
C ARG A 249 -23.56 -10.48 -13.23
N SER A 250 -23.67 -11.70 -12.73
CA SER A 250 -23.25 -12.91 -13.44
C SER A 250 -24.15 -14.08 -13.07
N ILE A 251 -24.05 -15.17 -13.84
CA ILE A 251 -24.75 -16.42 -13.55
C ILE A 251 -23.70 -17.49 -13.24
N LYS A 252 -23.79 -18.13 -12.07
CA LYS A 252 -22.94 -19.25 -11.67
C LYS A 252 -23.81 -20.41 -11.22
N ASN A 253 -23.63 -21.58 -11.83
CA ASN A 253 -24.43 -22.78 -11.57
C ASN A 253 -25.95 -22.52 -11.66
N GLY A 254 -26.37 -21.74 -12.65
CA GLY A 254 -27.78 -21.40 -12.88
C GLY A 254 -28.38 -20.38 -11.89
N LYS A 255 -27.59 -19.81 -10.98
CA LYS A 255 -28.03 -18.78 -10.03
C LYS A 255 -27.37 -17.45 -10.34
N GLU A 256 -28.14 -16.37 -10.22
CA GLU A 256 -27.59 -15.03 -10.27
C GLU A 256 -26.66 -14.79 -9.07
N VAL A 257 -25.49 -14.25 -9.34
CA VAL A 257 -24.45 -13.91 -8.37
C VAL A 257 -23.79 -12.59 -8.78
N ILE A 258 -23.20 -11.91 -7.81
CA ILE A 258 -22.24 -10.84 -8.11
C ILE A 258 -20.85 -11.48 -8.12
N TYR A 259 -20.23 -11.52 -9.30
CA TYR A 259 -18.84 -11.95 -9.44
C TYR A 259 -17.91 -10.77 -9.16
N THR A 260 -17.01 -10.90 -8.20
CA THR A 260 -16.04 -9.85 -7.88
C THR A 260 -14.92 -9.82 -8.94
N LEU A 261 -14.86 -8.73 -9.70
CA LEU A 261 -13.80 -8.44 -10.66
C LEU A 261 -12.56 -7.89 -9.95
N ILE A 262 -12.75 -6.90 -9.08
CA ILE A 262 -11.69 -6.24 -8.32
C ILE A 262 -12.14 -6.17 -6.86
N SER A 263 -11.26 -6.59 -5.94
CA SER A 263 -11.52 -6.53 -4.51
C SER A 263 -11.06 -5.19 -3.93
N ALA A 264 -11.86 -4.63 -3.04
CA ALA A 264 -11.47 -3.49 -2.24
C ALA A 264 -10.32 -3.82 -1.27
N GLY A 265 -9.67 -2.79 -0.75
CA GLY A 265 -8.57 -2.90 0.21
C GLY A 265 -7.19 -3.10 -0.42
N CYS A 266 -7.09 -3.16 -1.75
CA CYS A 266 -5.84 -3.04 -2.48
C CYS A 266 -5.57 -1.58 -2.87
N SER A 267 -4.32 -1.30 -3.26
CA SER A 267 -3.95 -0.01 -3.85
C SER A 267 -4.62 0.16 -5.21
N TRP A 268 -5.18 1.35 -5.49
CA TRP A 268 -5.87 1.61 -6.76
C TRP A 268 -4.96 1.42 -7.99
N TYR A 269 -3.65 1.70 -7.88
CA TYR A 269 -2.70 1.58 -9.00
C TYR A 269 -2.41 0.13 -9.40
N ASP A 270 -2.58 -0.82 -8.49
CA ASP A 270 -2.45 -2.26 -8.75
C ASP A 270 -3.82 -2.93 -9.00
N ALA A 271 -4.91 -2.17 -8.82
CA ALA A 271 -6.27 -2.68 -8.91
C ALA A 271 -6.69 -2.79 -10.38
N GLY A 272 -6.63 -4.01 -10.92
CA GLY A 272 -7.10 -4.28 -12.26
C GLY A 272 -7.56 -5.72 -12.47
N CYS A 273 -8.38 -5.94 -13.50
CA CYS A 273 -8.77 -7.26 -13.93
C CYS A 273 -8.83 -7.37 -15.45
N HIS A 274 -8.60 -8.56 -15.96
CA HIS A 274 -8.94 -8.99 -17.31
C HIS A 274 -9.76 -10.28 -17.20
N THR A 275 -10.95 -10.35 -17.75
CA THR A 275 -11.79 -11.56 -17.65
C THR A 275 -12.66 -11.71 -18.88
N GLU A 276 -12.61 -12.89 -19.51
CA GLU A 276 -13.55 -13.25 -20.56
C GLU A 276 -14.90 -13.64 -19.96
N MET A 277 -15.98 -13.16 -20.55
CA MET A 277 -17.34 -13.43 -20.12
C MET A 277 -18.23 -13.75 -21.32
N LEU A 278 -19.28 -14.53 -21.07
CA LEU A 278 -20.34 -14.78 -22.04
C LEU A 278 -21.52 -13.88 -21.71
N LEU A 279 -21.94 -13.07 -22.68
CA LEU A 279 -23.13 -12.26 -22.56
C LEU A 279 -24.37 -13.16 -22.64
N ARG A 280 -25.32 -12.89 -21.76
CA ARG A 280 -26.63 -13.54 -21.73
C ARG A 280 -27.70 -12.51 -21.98
N GLY A 281 -28.74 -12.88 -22.73
CA GLY A 281 -29.81 -11.97 -23.15
C GLY A 281 -29.45 -11.16 -24.40
N GLU A 282 -30.47 -10.45 -24.90
CA GLU A 282 -30.41 -9.65 -26.13
C GLU A 282 -30.21 -8.15 -25.87
N ASP A 283 -30.22 -7.74 -24.60
CA ASP A 283 -30.11 -6.36 -24.16
C ASP A 283 -28.68 -5.82 -24.23
N HIS A 284 -27.66 -6.68 -24.31
CA HIS A 284 -26.25 -6.30 -24.44
C HIS A 284 -25.78 -5.29 -23.36
N ILE A 285 -26.34 -5.41 -22.15
CA ILE A 285 -26.03 -4.57 -21.00
C ILE A 285 -25.19 -5.37 -19.99
N LEU A 286 -24.08 -4.79 -19.56
CA LEU A 286 -23.35 -5.22 -18.38
C LEU A 286 -23.80 -4.40 -17.17
N GLU A 287 -24.08 -5.06 -16.04
CA GLU A 287 -24.41 -4.38 -14.78
C GLU A 287 -23.26 -4.54 -13.78
N PHE A 288 -22.61 -3.41 -13.48
CA PHE A 288 -21.56 -3.29 -12.49
C PHE A 288 -22.11 -2.85 -11.14
N TYR A 289 -21.55 -3.41 -10.07
CA TYR A 289 -21.92 -3.17 -8.69
C TYR A 289 -20.67 -2.69 -7.94
N PHE A 290 -20.70 -1.46 -7.44
CA PHE A 290 -19.63 -0.90 -6.62
C PHE A 290 -20.08 -0.94 -5.16
N GLN A 291 -19.54 -1.89 -4.40
CA GLN A 291 -19.91 -2.09 -2.99
C GLN A 291 -18.83 -1.50 -2.08
N SER A 292 -19.19 -0.46 -1.32
CA SER A 292 -18.29 0.12 -0.31
C SER A 292 -18.00 -0.87 0.82
N MET A 293 -16.74 -0.92 1.26
CA MET A 293 -16.33 -1.63 2.47
C MET A 293 -16.87 -0.99 3.74
N MET A 294 -17.28 0.28 3.69
CA MET A 294 -17.86 1.01 4.83
C MET A 294 -19.34 0.66 5.04
N GLY A 295 -19.91 -0.22 4.22
CA GLY A 295 -21.33 -0.55 4.21
C GLY A 295 -22.12 0.34 3.25
N GLY A 296 -23.45 0.29 3.36
CA GLY A 296 -24.36 0.98 2.44
C GLY A 296 -24.75 0.16 1.21
N ASP A 297 -25.72 0.68 0.46
CA ASP A 297 -26.22 0.04 -0.76
C ASP A 297 -25.18 0.14 -1.89
N PRO A 298 -25.02 -0.91 -2.72
CA PRO A 298 -24.07 -0.88 -3.82
C PRO A 298 -24.53 0.12 -4.89
N VAL A 299 -23.59 0.95 -5.38
CA VAL A 299 -23.82 1.80 -6.53
C VAL A 299 -23.89 0.92 -7.77
N ARG A 300 -25.02 0.94 -8.48
CA ARG A 300 -25.25 0.15 -9.69
C ARG A 300 -24.99 1.02 -10.91
N LYS A 301 -24.14 0.55 -11.83
CA LYS A 301 -23.89 1.21 -13.12
C LYS A 301 -24.15 0.23 -14.26
N ARG A 302 -24.77 0.73 -15.33
CA ARG A 302 -25.06 -0.05 -16.54
C ARG A 302 -24.13 0.38 -17.65
N PHE A 303 -23.63 -0.59 -18.40
CA PHE A 303 -22.80 -0.37 -19.57
C PHE A 303 -23.45 -1.04 -20.78
N GLN A 304 -24.02 -0.23 -21.66
CA GLN A 304 -24.62 -0.69 -22.91
C GLN A 304 -23.53 -0.89 -23.98
N LEU A 305 -23.48 -2.07 -24.58
CA LEU A 305 -22.61 -2.35 -25.72
C LEU A 305 -23.40 -2.07 -27.01
N THR A 306 -23.34 -0.84 -27.49
CA THR A 306 -24.05 -0.41 -28.71
C THR A 306 -23.45 -1.07 -29.95
N ASP A 307 -24.29 -1.39 -30.94
CA ASP A 307 -23.86 -1.94 -32.23
C ASP A 307 -23.19 -3.32 -32.17
N LEU A 308 -23.30 -4.04 -31.05
CA LEU A 308 -22.86 -5.43 -30.97
C LEU A 308 -23.71 -6.29 -31.93
N PRO A 309 -23.10 -7.16 -32.76
CA PRO A 309 -23.85 -8.01 -33.67
C PRO A 309 -24.85 -8.90 -32.94
N ALA A 310 -26.06 -8.99 -33.48
CA ALA A 310 -27.08 -9.91 -32.97
C ALA A 310 -26.60 -11.37 -33.12
N ARG A 311 -26.56 -12.08 -32.00
CA ARG A 311 -26.17 -13.49 -31.91
C ARG A 311 -27.11 -14.21 -30.93
N PRO A 312 -27.24 -15.55 -31.01
CA PRO A 312 -27.98 -16.32 -30.02
C PRO A 312 -27.52 -16.05 -28.58
N ASP A 313 -28.40 -16.31 -27.61
CA ASP A 313 -28.07 -16.20 -26.18
C ASP A 313 -26.80 -17.02 -25.82
N GLY A 314 -25.83 -16.39 -25.16
CA GLY A 314 -24.54 -17.02 -24.82
C GLY A 314 -23.53 -17.10 -25.97
N ALA A 315 -23.86 -16.63 -27.18
CA ALA A 315 -22.99 -16.66 -28.35
C ALA A 315 -22.17 -15.36 -28.54
N SER A 316 -22.17 -14.46 -27.56
CA SER A 316 -21.31 -13.28 -27.53
C SER A 316 -20.30 -13.40 -26.40
N ARG A 317 -19.02 -13.57 -26.76
CA ARG A 317 -17.90 -13.64 -25.82
C ARG A 317 -17.17 -12.31 -25.82
N VAL A 318 -17.01 -11.71 -24.65
CA VAL A 318 -16.34 -10.41 -24.49
C VAL A 318 -15.18 -10.52 -23.52
N LEU A 319 -14.13 -9.73 -23.74
CA LEU A 319 -13.09 -9.46 -22.76
C LEU A 319 -13.47 -8.21 -21.98
N VAL A 320 -13.61 -8.34 -20.66
CA VAL A 320 -13.79 -7.21 -19.74
C VAL A 320 -12.44 -6.89 -19.10
N GLU A 321 -11.95 -5.68 -19.33
CA GLU A 321 -10.77 -5.11 -18.71
C GLU A 321 -11.23 -3.96 -17.80
N ALA A 322 -10.86 -3.98 -16.53
CA ALA A 322 -11.17 -2.90 -15.60
C ALA A 322 -9.91 -2.49 -14.84
N HIS A 323 -9.73 -1.20 -14.61
CA HIS A 323 -8.65 -0.65 -13.81
C HIS A 323 -9.06 0.69 -13.20
N PHE A 324 -8.28 1.17 -12.23
CA PHE A 324 -8.53 2.43 -11.57
C PHE A 324 -7.51 3.49 -11.97
N THR A 325 -7.98 4.71 -12.24
CA THR A 325 -7.11 5.88 -12.48
C THR A 325 -6.83 6.69 -11.22
N ASP A 326 -7.74 6.58 -10.25
CA ASP A 326 -7.67 7.16 -8.91
C ASP A 326 -8.55 6.34 -7.95
N ARG A 327 -8.69 6.73 -6.68
CA ARG A 327 -9.49 5.97 -5.69
C ARG A 327 -11.01 5.97 -5.95
N TYR A 328 -11.50 6.84 -6.83
CA TYR A 328 -12.92 7.11 -7.09
C TYR A 328 -13.37 6.78 -8.51
N ARG A 329 -12.44 6.51 -9.43
CA ARG A 329 -12.73 6.32 -10.85
C ARG A 329 -12.26 4.95 -11.36
N CYS A 330 -13.21 4.16 -11.84
CA CYS A 330 -12.98 2.86 -12.46
C CYS A 330 -13.22 2.96 -13.97
N GLU A 331 -12.17 2.73 -14.76
CA GLU A 331 -12.24 2.64 -16.21
C GLU A 331 -12.46 1.19 -16.64
N VAL A 332 -13.52 0.97 -17.42
CA VAL A 332 -13.86 -0.34 -17.96
C VAL A 332 -13.77 -0.29 -19.48
N LYS A 333 -13.06 -1.27 -20.05
CA LYS A 333 -13.03 -1.56 -21.48
C LYS A 333 -13.63 -2.94 -21.73
N VAL A 334 -14.52 -3.02 -22.71
CA VAL A 334 -15.13 -4.28 -23.15
C VAL A 334 -14.79 -4.49 -24.61
N THR A 335 -14.30 -5.66 -25.00
CA THR A 335 -13.95 -5.98 -26.39
C THR A 335 -14.68 -7.24 -26.83
N ASP A 336 -15.38 -7.21 -27.97
CA ASP A 336 -15.99 -8.41 -28.54
C ASP A 336 -14.92 -9.34 -29.11
N LEU A 337 -14.84 -10.55 -28.55
CA LEU A 337 -13.89 -11.57 -29.01
C LEU A 337 -14.51 -12.56 -29.99
N GLY A 338 -15.85 -12.62 -30.03
CA GLY A 338 -16.56 -13.67 -30.77
C GLY A 338 -16.09 -15.10 -30.42
N PHE A 339 -16.39 -16.02 -31.34
CA PHE A 339 -16.03 -17.44 -31.30
C PHE A 339 -15.29 -17.89 -32.57
N GLY A 340 -14.50 -16.99 -33.18
CA GLY A 340 -13.82 -17.28 -34.44
C GLY A 340 -14.81 -17.40 -35.59
N GLU A 341 -14.69 -18.44 -36.42
CA GLU A 341 -15.53 -18.61 -37.62
C GLU A 341 -17.02 -18.77 -37.32
N LEU A 342 -17.37 -19.35 -36.16
CA LEU A 342 -18.78 -19.59 -35.80
C LEU A 342 -19.52 -18.27 -35.55
N TYR A 343 -18.85 -17.33 -34.87
CA TYR A 343 -19.33 -15.98 -34.60
C TYR A 343 -18.12 -15.04 -34.64
N PRO A 344 -17.82 -14.42 -35.79
CA PRO A 344 -16.63 -13.57 -35.94
C PRO A 344 -16.64 -12.42 -34.94
N ALA A 345 -15.47 -12.09 -34.38
CA ALA A 345 -15.30 -10.86 -33.60
C ALA A 345 -15.70 -9.65 -34.47
N SER A 346 -16.37 -8.67 -33.87
CA SER A 346 -16.80 -7.47 -34.57
C SER A 346 -15.71 -6.39 -34.67
N ASP A 347 -14.54 -6.62 -34.07
CA ASP A 347 -13.49 -5.62 -33.82
C ASP A 347 -13.94 -4.40 -33.00
N LEU A 348 -15.16 -4.45 -32.44
CA LEU A 348 -15.69 -3.39 -31.59
C LEU A 348 -15.16 -3.50 -30.17
N TYR A 349 -14.92 -2.33 -29.59
CA TYR A 349 -14.71 -2.17 -28.16
C TYR A 349 -15.44 -0.94 -27.65
N TRP A 350 -15.83 -1.01 -26.38
CA TRP A 350 -16.49 0.08 -25.66
C TRP A 350 -15.64 0.45 -24.46
N LYS A 351 -15.62 1.74 -24.11
CA LYS A 351 -15.00 2.25 -22.89
C LYS A 351 -15.99 3.07 -22.10
N GLU A 352 -15.96 2.93 -20.78
CA GLU A 352 -16.78 3.71 -19.86
C GLU A 352 -15.99 4.03 -18.59
N SER A 353 -16.22 5.21 -18.02
CA SER A 353 -15.58 5.67 -16.79
C SER A 353 -16.64 5.83 -15.71
N PHE A 354 -16.60 4.98 -14.68
CA PHE A 354 -17.53 5.06 -13.55
C PHE A 354 -16.92 5.81 -12.37
N LEU A 355 -17.68 6.77 -11.83
CA LEU A 355 -17.42 7.41 -10.54
C LEU A 355 -18.24 6.75 -9.43
N MET A 356 -17.59 6.44 -8.32
CA MET A 356 -18.20 5.71 -7.19
C MET A 356 -18.64 6.61 -6.04
N GLU A 357 -18.01 7.76 -5.85
CA GLU A 357 -18.43 8.80 -4.92
C GLU A 357 -18.60 10.12 -5.70
N GLU A 358 -19.65 10.87 -5.39
CA GLU A 358 -19.74 12.28 -5.80
C GLU A 358 -18.75 13.06 -4.93
N GLN A 359 -17.91 13.91 -5.53
CA GLN A 359 -17.09 14.83 -4.75
C GLN A 359 -18.04 15.74 -3.97
N GLU A 360 -18.08 15.61 -2.64
CA GLU A 360 -18.61 16.68 -1.81
C GLU A 360 -17.66 17.88 -1.97
N ASP A 361 -18.09 18.88 -2.74
CA ASP A 361 -17.45 20.18 -2.78
C ASP A 361 -17.31 20.69 -1.34
N GLY A 362 -16.06 20.81 -0.88
CA GLY A 362 -15.73 21.01 0.51
C GLY A 362 -16.35 22.29 1.08
N HIS A 363 -17.42 22.14 1.85
CA HIS A 363 -17.83 23.08 2.88
C HIS A 363 -18.65 22.36 3.96
N GLY A 364 -18.06 22.14 5.13
CA GLY A 364 -18.83 21.82 6.34
C GLY A 364 -18.10 20.96 7.34
N THR A 365 -17.47 21.61 8.31
CA THR A 365 -16.99 21.04 9.57
C THR A 365 -18.02 20.10 10.20
N GLY A 366 -17.60 18.89 10.57
CA GLY A 366 -18.39 17.97 11.36
C GLY A 366 -17.50 16.95 12.06
N ASN A 367 -17.05 17.29 13.26
CA ASN A 367 -16.70 16.31 14.29
C ASN A 367 -17.83 15.29 14.39
N ASP A 368 -17.52 14.01 14.21
CA ASP A 368 -17.86 12.92 15.11
C ASP A 368 -17.60 11.60 14.38
N LEU A 369 -16.57 10.86 14.82
CA LEU A 369 -16.52 9.41 15.05
C LEU A 369 -15.10 8.92 15.35
#